data_AF-A0A8S4H1N7-F1
#
_entry.id   AF-A0A8S4H1N7-F1
#
_cell.length_a   1.000
_cell.length_b   1.000
_cell.length_c   1.000
_cell.angle_alpha   90.00
_cell.angle_beta   90.00
_cell.angle_gamma   90.00
#
_symmetry.space_group_name_H-M   'P 1'
#
loop_
_entity.id
_entity.type
_entity.pdbx_description
1 polymer ?
#
loop_
_entity_poly.entity_id
_entity_poly.type
_entity_poly.pdbx_seq_one_letter_code
_entity_poly.pdbx_strand_id
1 'polypeptide(L)'
;MTSLDEYRAGTVRASMKTNALLQPAELGKPKRILFNNPPPSRVFGMPKKMDAESSRDVIMYWQEHRGAADEAPGPDFCTMNKLATINGNVTAKQHADFRKSNPVALPGAGETTRRTRATLPSDRDRRFTYGCPSSYKPLEVLRRTGEDCDMQSLMQGAYVYEWVRANQSKEAIQREQNRKIEPRATLATEGHARGSAMRRAGRPVRPSDTFKMKRFAGVKSKLTASHEGAPEAAAEAAEQAAIAQTAAAAEAEAAAAAAEAEAAEGE
;
A
#
# COMPACT_ATOMS: atom_id res chain seq x y z
N MET A 1 30.22 44.80 -24.21
CA MET A 1 29.91 43.35 -24.19
C MET A 1 28.70 43.13 -25.08
N THR A 2 28.94 42.78 -26.34
CA THR A 2 27.91 42.46 -27.32
C THR A 2 27.28 41.12 -26.95
N SER A 3 25.99 41.14 -26.63
CA SER A 3 25.23 39.96 -26.19
C SER A 3 25.13 38.94 -27.32
N LEU A 4 25.37 37.65 -27.00
CA LEU A 4 25.17 36.48 -27.88
C LEU A 4 23.76 36.39 -28.51
N ASP A 5 22.83 37.27 -28.13
CA ASP A 5 21.51 37.42 -28.76
C ASP A 5 21.57 37.93 -30.21
N GLU A 6 22.69 38.51 -30.65
CA GLU A 6 22.83 39.13 -31.98
C GLU A 6 22.93 38.12 -33.13
N TYR A 7 23.27 36.85 -32.85
CA TYR A 7 23.41 35.79 -33.86
C TYR A 7 22.23 34.80 -33.91
N ARG A 8 21.02 35.22 -33.56
CA ARG A 8 19.84 34.34 -33.64
C ARG A 8 19.06 34.58 -34.94
N ALA A 9 19.09 33.61 -35.86
CA ALA A 9 18.26 33.64 -37.05
C ALA A 9 16.77 33.42 -36.69
N GLY A 10 15.95 34.46 -36.80
CA GLY A 10 14.48 34.39 -36.66
C GLY A 10 13.86 35.45 -35.74
N THR A 11 12.56 35.69 -35.88
CA THR A 11 11.80 36.64 -35.04
C THR A 11 11.55 36.07 -33.64
N VAL A 12 12.01 36.76 -32.59
CA VAL A 12 11.73 36.37 -31.20
C VAL A 12 10.29 36.72 -30.84
N ARG A 13 9.47 35.70 -30.59
CA ARG A 13 8.09 35.89 -30.11
C ARG A 13 8.11 36.24 -28.62
N ALA A 14 7.20 37.11 -28.17
CA ALA A 14 7.07 37.49 -26.76
C ALA A 14 6.89 36.27 -25.82
N SER A 15 6.19 35.22 -26.30
CA SER A 15 5.99 33.97 -25.57
C SER A 15 7.27 33.18 -25.29
N MET A 16 8.36 33.39 -26.04
CA MET A 16 9.66 32.75 -25.78
C MET A 16 10.34 33.29 -24.51
N LYS A 17 9.93 34.46 -24.02
CA LYS A 17 10.46 35.03 -22.77
C LYS A 17 9.78 34.44 -21.52
N THR A 18 8.57 33.92 -21.65
CA THR A 18 7.74 33.42 -20.53
C THR A 18 7.61 31.90 -20.51
N ASN A 19 7.67 31.23 -21.68
CA ASN A 19 7.50 29.78 -21.76
C ASN A 19 8.78 29.01 -21.43
N ALA A 20 8.74 28.23 -20.36
CA ALA A 20 9.88 27.45 -19.86
C ALA A 20 10.35 26.35 -20.84
N LEU A 21 9.47 25.88 -21.72
CA LEU A 21 9.80 24.84 -22.70
C LEU A 21 10.59 25.38 -23.91
N LEU A 22 10.51 26.70 -24.15
CA LEU A 22 11.13 27.34 -25.31
C LEU A 22 12.50 27.94 -25.00
N GLN A 23 12.91 27.97 -23.72
CA GLN A 23 14.22 28.49 -23.34
C GLN A 23 15.28 27.38 -23.35
N PRO A 24 16.37 27.55 -24.11
CA PRO A 24 17.48 26.62 -24.08
C PRO A 24 18.14 26.64 -22.71
N ALA A 25 18.59 25.47 -22.24
CA ALA A 25 19.39 25.37 -21.03
C ALA A 25 20.81 25.88 -21.32
N GLU A 26 21.26 26.89 -20.58
CA GLU A 26 22.66 27.32 -20.62
C GLU A 26 23.53 26.28 -19.90
N LEU A 27 24.63 25.86 -20.53
CA LEU A 27 25.57 24.92 -19.91
C LEU A 27 26.15 25.49 -18.62
N GLY A 28 26.12 24.71 -17.54
CA GLY A 28 26.68 25.09 -16.24
C GLY A 28 25.85 26.06 -15.41
N LYS A 29 24.67 26.48 -15.89
CA LYS A 29 23.74 27.32 -15.13
C LYS A 29 22.41 26.61 -14.87
N PRO A 30 21.74 26.88 -13.74
CA PRO A 30 20.38 26.38 -13.53
C PRO A 30 19.45 26.97 -14.60
N LYS A 31 18.40 26.22 -14.96
CA LYS A 31 17.37 26.71 -15.89
C LYS A 31 16.79 28.02 -15.36
N ARG A 32 16.67 29.02 -16.24
CA ARG A 32 16.14 30.34 -15.87
C ARG A 32 14.72 30.20 -15.33
N ILE A 33 14.47 30.74 -14.14
CA ILE A 33 13.14 30.75 -13.53
C ILE A 33 12.31 31.79 -14.30
N LEU A 34 11.24 31.34 -14.97
CA LEU A 34 10.35 32.22 -15.76
C LEU A 34 9.03 32.54 -15.04
N PHE A 35 8.82 31.94 -13.87
CA PHE A 35 7.70 32.28 -13.00
C PHE A 35 8.00 33.56 -12.23
N ASN A 36 6.93 34.26 -11.82
CA ASN A 36 7.03 35.48 -11.03
C ASN A 36 7.53 35.11 -9.62
N ASN A 37 8.85 35.03 -9.47
CA ASN A 37 9.47 34.65 -8.21
C ASN A 37 9.33 35.81 -7.22
N PRO A 38 9.01 35.57 -5.94
CA PRO A 38 9.10 36.62 -4.93
C PRO A 38 10.50 37.23 -4.88
N PRO A 39 10.63 38.45 -4.32
CA PRO A 39 11.92 39.15 -4.25
C PRO A 39 12.99 38.29 -3.58
N PRO A 40 14.28 38.49 -3.92
CA PRO A 40 15.38 37.66 -3.41
C PRO A 40 15.57 37.73 -1.89
N SER A 41 14.94 38.70 -1.22
CA SER A 41 14.87 38.79 0.24
C SER A 41 13.91 37.77 0.87
N ARG A 42 13.05 37.13 0.09
CA ARG A 42 12.09 36.13 0.58
C ARG A 42 12.82 34.81 0.81
N VAL A 43 12.90 34.40 2.08
CA VAL A 43 13.31 33.06 2.45
C VAL A 43 12.17 32.09 2.11
N PHE A 44 12.47 31.07 1.33
CA PHE A 44 11.53 29.99 1.04
C PHE A 44 11.52 28.96 2.17
N GLY A 45 10.36 28.33 2.38
CA GLY A 45 10.13 27.39 3.47
C GLY A 45 9.09 27.92 4.47
N MET A 46 8.53 27.01 5.26
CA MET A 46 7.68 27.38 6.38
C MET A 46 8.59 27.72 7.55
N PRO A 47 8.60 28.97 8.07
CA PRO A 47 9.38 29.28 9.25
C PRO A 47 8.87 28.40 10.39
N LYS A 48 9.75 27.60 10.99
CA LYS A 48 9.41 26.85 12.19
C LYS A 48 9.15 27.87 13.29
N LYS A 49 7.89 28.02 13.69
CA LYS A 49 7.54 28.82 14.86
C LYS A 49 8.27 28.19 16.03
N MET A 50 9.21 28.92 16.63
CA MET A 50 9.83 28.45 17.87
C MET A 50 8.73 28.42 18.93
N ASP A 51 8.64 27.31 19.65
CA ASP A 51 7.72 27.21 20.77
C ASP A 51 8.07 28.31 21.79
N ALA A 52 7.06 28.87 22.44
CA ALA A 52 7.28 29.91 23.45
C ALA A 52 8.01 29.35 24.69
N GLU A 53 7.97 28.03 24.86
CA GLU A 53 8.53 27.32 26.00
C GLU A 53 9.95 26.84 25.68
N SER A 54 10.90 27.19 26.54
CA SER A 54 12.26 26.63 26.47
C SER A 54 12.29 25.26 27.15
N SER A 55 13.22 24.39 26.75
CA SER A 55 13.48 23.12 27.46
C SER A 55 13.78 23.34 28.94
N ARG A 56 14.36 24.49 29.30
CA ARG A 56 14.55 24.90 30.70
C ARG A 56 13.21 25.04 31.43
N ASP A 57 12.23 25.65 30.80
CA ASP A 57 10.93 25.92 31.41
C ASP A 57 10.16 24.61 31.62
N VAL A 58 10.24 23.70 30.65
CA VAL A 58 9.63 22.36 30.73
C VAL A 58 10.22 21.53 31.88
N ILE A 59 11.53 21.65 32.13
CA ILE A 59 12.21 20.91 33.21
C ILE A 59 11.93 21.53 34.59
N MET A 60 11.93 22.87 34.67
CA MET A 60 11.85 23.59 35.96
C MET A 60 10.42 23.82 36.44
N TYR A 61 9.45 23.88 35.52
CA TYR A 61 8.04 24.08 35.84
C TYR A 61 7.25 22.85 35.43
N TRP A 62 6.97 21.98 36.40
CA TRP A 62 6.00 20.91 36.21
C TRP A 62 4.60 21.54 36.19
N GLN A 63 4.17 22.03 35.03
CA GLN A 63 2.79 22.42 34.84
C GLN A 63 1.96 21.14 34.66
N GLU A 64 0.97 20.97 35.52
CA GLU A 64 -0.12 20.03 35.23
C GLU A 64 -0.77 20.46 33.91
N HIS A 65 -1.08 19.48 33.05
CA HIS A 65 -1.75 19.72 31.78
C HIS A 65 -3.07 20.48 32.05
N ARG A 66 -3.01 21.80 31.87
CA ARG A 66 -4.21 22.61 31.72
C ARG A 66 -4.69 22.32 30.32
N GLY A 67 -5.69 21.44 30.21
CA GLY A 67 -6.44 21.32 28.95
C GLY A 67 -6.80 22.72 28.50
N ALA A 68 -6.65 22.99 27.19
CA ALA A 68 -7.04 24.27 26.61
C ALA A 68 -8.39 24.64 27.21
N ALA A 69 -8.44 25.75 27.96
CA ALA A 69 -9.62 26.14 28.73
C ALA A 69 -10.78 26.17 27.74
N ASP A 70 -11.71 25.22 27.87
CA ASP A 70 -12.65 24.79 26.83
C ASP A 70 -12.94 25.93 25.86
N GLU A 71 -12.13 26.00 24.80
CA GLU A 71 -12.32 27.01 23.77
C GLU A 71 -13.76 26.82 23.32
N ALA A 72 -14.53 27.92 23.34
CA ALA A 72 -15.97 27.91 23.18
C ALA A 72 -16.42 26.82 22.21
N PRO A 73 -17.46 26.03 22.55
CA PRO A 73 -17.82 24.84 21.79
C PRO A 73 -17.77 25.07 20.30
N GLY A 74 -16.97 24.23 19.63
CA GLY A 74 -16.81 24.29 18.20
C GLY A 74 -18.17 24.33 17.50
N PRO A 75 -18.28 25.00 16.35
CA PRO A 75 -19.53 25.09 15.60
C PRO A 75 -20.01 23.69 15.17
N ASP A 76 -21.29 23.41 15.38
CA ASP A 76 -21.95 22.18 14.95
C ASP A 76 -22.39 22.30 13.48
N PHE A 77 -21.46 21.97 12.59
CA PHE A 77 -21.72 22.03 11.16
C PHE A 77 -22.83 21.07 10.70
N CYS A 78 -23.10 19.99 11.45
CA CYS A 78 -24.13 19.04 11.08
C CYS A 78 -25.52 19.64 11.26
N THR A 79 -25.80 20.26 12.40
CA THR A 79 -27.09 20.96 12.63
C THR A 79 -27.22 22.18 11.74
N MET A 80 -26.15 22.97 11.57
CA MET A 80 -26.15 24.14 10.68
C MET A 80 -26.45 23.75 9.22
N ASN A 81 -25.87 22.66 8.72
CA ASN A 81 -26.15 22.20 7.36
C ASN A 81 -27.57 21.67 7.22
N LYS A 82 -28.11 20.96 8.23
CA LYS A 82 -29.52 20.52 8.23
C LYS A 82 -30.47 21.73 8.19
N LEU A 83 -30.24 22.75 9.00
CA LEU A 83 -31.04 23.98 9.01
C LEU A 83 -30.93 24.74 7.70
N ALA A 84 -29.73 24.81 7.10
CA ALA A 84 -29.54 25.42 5.78
C ALA A 84 -30.39 24.72 4.71
N THR A 85 -30.42 23.38 4.70
CA THR A 85 -31.23 22.61 3.76
C THR A 85 -32.74 22.81 4.00
N ILE A 86 -33.18 22.89 5.27
CA ILE A 86 -34.57 23.21 5.62
C ILE A 86 -34.97 24.60 5.09
N ASN A 87 -34.04 25.56 5.14
CA ASN A 87 -34.25 26.92 4.61
C ASN A 87 -34.09 27.03 3.08
N GLY A 88 -33.94 25.92 2.37
CA GLY A 88 -33.84 25.91 0.90
C GLY A 88 -32.47 26.28 0.34
N ASN A 89 -31.42 26.33 1.16
CA ASN A 89 -30.06 26.54 0.66
C ASN A 89 -29.52 25.22 0.11
N VAL A 90 -29.22 25.20 -1.19
CA VAL A 90 -28.75 23.99 -1.90
C VAL A 90 -27.28 24.12 -2.32
N THR A 91 -26.77 25.35 -2.46
CA THR A 91 -25.41 25.61 -2.95
C THR A 91 -24.41 25.71 -1.80
N ALA A 92 -23.19 25.18 -1.99
CA ALA A 92 -22.13 25.24 -0.98
C ALA A 92 -21.80 26.66 -0.48
N LYS A 93 -21.87 27.68 -1.36
CA LYS A 93 -21.71 29.10 -0.98
C LYS A 93 -22.81 29.57 -0.04
N GLN A 94 -24.07 29.21 -0.33
CA GLN A 94 -25.21 29.53 0.52
C GLN A 94 -25.12 28.84 1.88
N HIS A 95 -24.61 27.59 1.93
CA HIS A 95 -24.30 26.95 3.20
C HIS A 95 -23.22 27.71 3.98
N ALA A 96 -22.16 28.17 3.33
CA ALA A 96 -21.12 28.96 4.00
C ALA A 96 -21.65 30.30 4.55
N ASP A 97 -22.52 30.99 3.82
CA ASP A 97 -23.13 32.24 4.28
C ASP A 97 -24.21 32.01 5.36
N PHE A 98 -24.96 30.90 5.26
CA PHE A 98 -25.88 30.46 6.30
C PHE A 98 -25.15 30.16 7.61
N ARG A 99 -23.97 29.53 7.53
CA ARG A 99 -23.15 29.23 8.72
C ARG A 99 -22.66 30.49 9.43
N LYS A 100 -22.38 31.57 8.70
CA LYS A 100 -21.98 32.87 9.29
C LYS A 100 -23.13 33.57 10.00
N SER A 101 -24.35 33.45 9.46
CA SER A 101 -25.54 34.12 9.99
C SER A 101 -26.24 33.35 11.11
N ASN A 102 -26.12 32.01 11.12
CA ASN A 102 -26.78 31.13 12.07
C ASN A 102 -25.76 30.19 12.73
N PRO A 103 -24.84 30.70 13.57
CA PRO A 103 -23.90 29.86 14.29
C PRO A 103 -24.64 29.00 15.31
N VAL A 104 -24.56 27.67 15.16
CA VAL A 104 -25.00 26.71 16.17
C VAL A 104 -23.74 26.13 16.81
N ALA A 105 -23.59 26.30 18.11
CA ALA A 105 -22.50 25.69 18.85
C ALA A 105 -22.83 24.22 19.15
N LEU A 106 -21.81 23.36 19.20
CA LEU A 106 -21.99 22.00 19.71
C LEU A 106 -22.53 22.07 21.15
N PRO A 107 -23.59 21.31 21.48
CA PRO A 107 -24.08 21.23 22.85
C PRO A 107 -22.98 20.62 23.73
N GLY A 108 -22.27 21.48 24.47
CA GLY A 108 -21.34 21.13 25.53
C GLY A 108 -19.94 20.70 25.07
N ALA A 109 -19.10 21.60 24.58
CA ALA A 109 -17.65 21.32 24.58
C ALA A 109 -17.03 21.42 25.99
N GLY A 110 -17.61 22.19 26.91
CA GLY A 110 -17.24 22.17 28.34
C GLY A 110 -18.18 21.34 29.22
N GLU A 111 -19.27 20.84 28.63
CA GLU A 111 -20.31 20.08 29.31
C GLU A 111 -20.72 18.86 28.49
N THR A 112 -19.78 18.26 27.75
CA THR A 112 -19.81 16.82 27.52
C THR A 112 -19.70 16.24 28.91
N THR A 113 -20.87 16.03 29.54
CA THR A 113 -21.07 15.23 30.74
C THR A 113 -19.76 15.07 31.49
N ARG A 114 -19.48 15.93 32.48
CA ARG A 114 -18.78 15.40 33.65
C ARG A 114 -19.66 14.24 34.08
N ARG A 115 -19.45 13.05 33.47
CA ARG A 115 -20.10 11.82 33.83
C ARG A 115 -19.77 11.80 35.30
N THR A 116 -20.78 12.02 36.14
CA THR A 116 -20.64 11.91 37.58
C THR A 116 -19.73 10.72 37.79
N ARG A 117 -18.54 10.97 38.33
CA ARG A 117 -17.40 10.03 38.27
C ARG A 117 -17.98 8.64 38.41
N ALA A 118 -17.82 7.81 37.37
CA ALA A 118 -18.51 6.52 37.32
C ALA A 118 -18.25 5.83 38.66
N THR A 119 -19.32 5.52 39.39
CA THR A 119 -19.21 5.06 40.77
C THR A 119 -18.37 3.79 40.74
N LEU A 120 -17.17 3.87 41.31
CA LEU A 120 -16.27 2.75 41.22
C LEU A 120 -16.74 1.68 42.22
N PRO A 121 -16.48 0.39 41.96
CA PRO A 121 -16.85 -0.66 42.91
C PRO A 121 -16.27 -0.44 44.32
N SER A 122 -15.08 0.15 44.44
CA SER A 122 -14.49 0.51 45.74
C SER A 122 -15.26 1.57 46.52
N ASP A 123 -16.05 2.40 45.84
CA ASP A 123 -16.86 3.42 46.48
C ASP A 123 -18.04 2.78 47.23
N ARG A 124 -18.48 1.59 46.79
CA ARG A 124 -19.54 0.79 47.43
C ARG A 124 -18.99 -0.21 48.46
N ASP A 125 -17.89 -0.88 48.16
CA ASP A 125 -17.24 -1.83 49.06
C ASP A 125 -15.74 -1.51 49.22
N ARG A 126 -15.33 -1.12 50.42
CA ARG A 126 -13.93 -0.79 50.75
C ARG A 126 -13.00 -2.00 50.69
N ARG A 127 -13.54 -3.23 50.73
CA ARG A 127 -12.74 -4.46 50.60
C ARG A 127 -12.51 -4.85 49.13
N PHE A 128 -13.14 -4.17 48.19
CA PHE A 128 -12.93 -4.42 46.77
C PHE A 128 -11.48 -4.07 46.38
N THR A 129 -10.72 -5.06 45.94
CA THR A 129 -9.36 -4.89 45.44
C THR A 129 -9.36 -4.76 43.93
N TYR A 130 -8.72 -3.71 43.41
CA TYR A 130 -8.51 -3.56 41.97
C TYR A 130 -7.40 -4.47 41.49
N GLY A 131 -7.54 -4.97 40.26
CA GLY A 131 -6.57 -5.82 39.61
C GLY A 131 -7.23 -7.05 38.96
N CYS A 132 -6.42 -7.82 38.25
CA CYS A 132 -6.83 -9.12 37.74
C CYS A 132 -6.26 -10.19 38.69
N PRO A 133 -7.09 -10.92 39.46
CA PRO A 133 -6.57 -12.01 40.27
C PRO A 133 -5.93 -13.07 39.36
N SER A 134 -4.81 -13.65 39.79
CA SER A 134 -4.13 -14.70 39.03
C SER A 134 -4.98 -15.96 38.88
N SER A 135 -5.85 -16.23 39.85
CA SER A 135 -6.72 -17.41 39.88
C SER A 135 -7.96 -17.29 38.99
N TYR A 136 -8.41 -16.08 38.65
CA TYR A 136 -9.60 -15.89 37.82
C TYR A 136 -9.32 -14.85 36.74
N LYS A 137 -9.06 -15.35 35.54
CA LYS A 137 -8.91 -14.52 34.35
C LYS A 137 -10.29 -14.27 33.74
N PRO A 138 -10.63 -13.01 33.40
CA PRO A 138 -11.90 -12.73 32.75
C PRO A 138 -11.95 -13.41 31.38
N LEU A 139 -13.17 -13.73 30.92
CA LEU A 139 -13.40 -14.46 29.67
C LEU A 139 -12.75 -13.79 28.45
N GLU A 140 -12.67 -12.46 28.44
CA GLU A 140 -12.01 -11.72 27.36
C GLU A 140 -10.50 -11.97 27.29
N VAL A 141 -9.85 -12.12 28.45
CA VAL A 141 -8.43 -12.47 28.53
C VAL A 141 -8.25 -13.91 28.07
N LEU A 142 -9.07 -14.84 28.58
CA LEU A 142 -9.06 -16.25 28.14
C LEU A 142 -9.28 -16.39 26.62
N ARG A 143 -10.15 -15.58 26.01
CA ARG A 143 -10.36 -15.59 24.56
C ARG A 143 -9.12 -15.12 23.77
N ARG A 144 -8.30 -14.24 24.34
CA ARG A 144 -7.08 -13.72 23.70
C ARG A 144 -5.87 -14.60 23.95
N THR A 145 -5.65 -15.01 25.18
CA THR A 145 -4.45 -15.76 25.59
C THR A 145 -4.64 -17.27 25.59
N GLY A 146 -5.88 -17.74 25.56
CA GLY A 146 -6.22 -19.14 25.80
C GLY A 146 -6.39 -19.45 27.29
N GLU A 147 -6.77 -20.69 27.58
CA GLU A 147 -6.79 -21.26 28.93
C GLU A 147 -5.36 -21.48 29.43
N ASP A 148 -5.16 -21.38 30.74
CA ASP A 148 -3.87 -21.67 31.34
C ASP A 148 -3.55 -23.16 31.19
N CYS A 149 -2.37 -23.44 30.66
CA CYS A 149 -1.90 -24.80 30.46
C CYS A 149 -1.51 -25.40 31.82
N ASP A 150 -2.17 -26.49 32.21
CA ASP A 150 -1.77 -27.24 33.40
C ASP A 150 -0.39 -27.88 33.17
N MET A 151 0.51 -27.69 34.14
CA MET A 151 1.89 -28.13 34.02
C MET A 151 1.98 -29.65 33.91
N GLN A 152 1.07 -30.36 34.55
CA GLN A 152 0.98 -31.82 34.45
C GLN A 152 0.63 -32.26 33.02
N SER A 153 -0.37 -31.64 32.40
CA SER A 153 -0.77 -31.93 31.00
C SER A 153 0.33 -31.59 30.00
N LEU A 154 1.10 -30.52 30.25
CA LEU A 154 2.25 -30.16 29.44
C LEU A 154 3.36 -31.22 29.52
N MET A 155 3.72 -31.66 30.73
CA MET A 155 4.75 -32.68 30.94
C MET A 155 4.37 -34.04 30.35
N GLN A 156 3.08 -34.38 30.37
CA GLN A 156 2.55 -35.61 29.77
C GLN A 156 2.41 -35.54 28.24
N GLY A 157 2.68 -34.38 27.64
CA GLY A 157 2.57 -34.20 26.19
C GLY A 157 1.14 -34.25 25.66
N ALA A 158 0.14 -33.93 26.48
CA ALA A 158 -1.28 -33.98 26.10
C ALA A 158 -1.58 -33.13 24.84
N TYR A 159 -0.86 -32.01 24.68
CA TYR A 159 -1.05 -31.06 23.57
C TYR A 159 -0.21 -31.37 22.32
N VAL A 160 0.61 -32.43 22.32
CA VAL A 160 1.50 -32.74 21.18
C VAL A 160 0.68 -33.02 19.92
N TYR A 161 -0.37 -33.84 20.04
CA TYR A 161 -1.24 -34.18 18.91
C TYR A 161 -2.01 -32.97 18.38
N GLU A 162 -2.52 -32.13 19.28
CA GLU A 162 -3.22 -30.89 18.89
C GLU A 162 -2.29 -29.91 18.18
N TRP A 163 -1.05 -29.78 18.66
CA TRP A 163 -0.04 -28.94 18.03
C TRP A 163 0.33 -29.43 16.62
N VAL A 164 0.54 -30.74 16.45
CA VAL A 164 0.81 -31.34 15.12
C VAL A 164 -0.36 -31.08 14.17
N ARG A 165 -1.60 -31.31 14.63
CA ARG A 165 -2.81 -31.05 13.84
C ARG A 165 -2.97 -29.58 13.48
N ALA A 166 -2.72 -28.67 14.42
CA ALA A 166 -2.77 -27.23 14.20
C ALA A 166 -1.73 -26.78 13.17
N ASN A 167 -0.51 -27.31 13.23
CA ASN A 167 0.53 -27.00 12.26
C ASN A 167 0.21 -27.54 10.87
N GLN A 168 -0.27 -28.76 10.76
CA GLN A 168 -0.73 -29.32 9.47
C GLN A 168 -1.83 -28.43 8.85
N SER A 169 -2.78 -27.95 9.66
CA SER A 169 -3.83 -27.05 9.18
C SER A 169 -3.28 -25.68 8.73
N LYS A 170 -2.31 -25.13 9.47
CA LYS A 170 -1.64 -23.86 9.11
C LYS A 170 -0.82 -24.01 7.84
N GLU A 171 -0.10 -25.12 7.67
CA GLU A 171 0.65 -25.40 6.45
C GLU A 171 -0.26 -25.51 5.24
N ALA A 172 -1.43 -26.13 5.37
CA ALA A 172 -2.43 -26.19 4.30
C ALA A 172 -2.90 -24.78 3.90
N ILE A 173 -3.30 -23.95 4.88
CA ILE A 173 -3.71 -22.56 4.64
C ILE A 173 -2.58 -21.73 4.04
N GLN A 174 -1.36 -21.89 4.56
CA GLN A 174 -0.20 -21.16 4.07
C GLN A 174 0.16 -21.60 2.64
N ARG A 175 0.01 -22.88 2.30
CA ARG A 175 0.18 -23.39 0.93
C ARG A 175 -0.86 -22.80 -0.02
N GLU A 176 -2.10 -22.63 0.43
CA GLU A 176 -3.14 -21.96 -0.34
C GLU A 176 -2.86 -20.47 -0.52
N GLN A 177 -2.44 -19.77 0.54
CA GLN A 177 -2.11 -18.34 0.50
C GLN A 177 -0.84 -18.04 -0.31
N ASN A 178 0.17 -18.90 -0.20
CA ASN A 178 1.41 -18.79 -0.96
C ASN A 178 1.29 -19.36 -2.38
N ARG A 179 0.11 -19.86 -2.77
CA ARG A 179 -0.12 -20.25 -4.16
C ARG A 179 0.15 -19.03 -5.02
N LYS A 180 1.04 -19.17 -6.00
CA LYS A 180 1.37 -18.11 -6.95
C LYS A 180 0.06 -17.64 -7.62
N ILE A 181 -0.40 -16.46 -7.24
CA ILE A 181 -1.51 -15.80 -7.90
C ILE A 181 -0.94 -15.22 -9.19
N GLU A 182 -1.31 -15.82 -10.32
CA GLU A 182 -0.93 -15.27 -11.61
C GLU A 182 -1.52 -13.86 -11.74
N PRO A 183 -0.69 -12.85 -12.05
CA PRO A 183 -1.19 -11.49 -12.18
C PRO A 183 -2.22 -11.46 -13.30
N ARG A 184 -3.47 -11.16 -12.96
CA ARG A 184 -4.53 -11.00 -13.95
C ARG A 184 -4.14 -9.82 -14.86
N ALA A 185 -4.10 -10.06 -16.16
CA ALA A 185 -3.85 -8.99 -17.12
C ALA A 185 -4.89 -7.88 -16.91
N THR A 186 -4.43 -6.64 -16.76
CA THR A 186 -5.33 -5.51 -16.66
C THR A 186 -5.87 -5.17 -18.06
N LEU A 187 -7.05 -4.54 -18.14
CA LEU A 187 -7.61 -4.04 -19.41
C LEU A 187 -6.62 -3.12 -20.15
N ALA A 188 -5.79 -2.38 -19.40
CA ALA A 188 -4.73 -1.57 -19.98
C ALA A 188 -3.62 -2.43 -20.61
N THR A 189 -3.19 -3.49 -19.93
CA THR A 189 -2.20 -4.45 -20.45
C THR A 189 -2.70 -5.12 -21.72
N GLU A 190 -3.95 -5.58 -21.72
CA GLU A 190 -4.60 -6.19 -22.89
C GLU A 190 -4.74 -5.18 -24.03
N GLY A 191 -5.14 -3.94 -23.74
CA GLY A 191 -5.23 -2.87 -24.72
C GLY A 191 -3.87 -2.53 -25.36
N HIS A 192 -2.80 -2.48 -24.57
CA HIS A 192 -1.45 -2.25 -25.06
C HIS A 192 -0.91 -3.45 -25.86
N ALA A 193 -1.20 -4.68 -25.43
CA ALA A 193 -0.82 -5.90 -26.16
C ALA A 193 -1.54 -5.96 -27.51
N ARG A 194 -2.85 -5.73 -27.53
CA ARG A 194 -3.67 -5.69 -28.75
C ARG A 194 -3.25 -4.56 -29.68
N GLY A 195 -3.02 -3.37 -29.14
CA GLY A 195 -2.53 -2.22 -29.91
C GLY A 195 -1.14 -2.45 -30.51
N SER A 196 -0.24 -3.10 -29.77
CA SER A 196 1.10 -3.46 -30.26
C SER A 196 1.03 -4.55 -31.33
N ALA A 197 0.17 -5.55 -31.15
CA ALA A 197 -0.06 -6.60 -32.14
C ALA A 197 -0.62 -6.02 -33.45
N MET A 198 -1.63 -5.14 -33.36
CA MET A 198 -2.18 -4.45 -34.54
C MET A 198 -1.14 -3.57 -35.24
N ARG A 199 -0.32 -2.82 -34.48
CA ARG A 199 0.77 -2.01 -35.04
C ARG A 199 1.85 -2.86 -35.71
N ARG A 200 2.11 -4.06 -35.20
CA ARG A 200 3.06 -5.00 -35.81
C ARG A 200 2.47 -5.66 -37.07
N ALA A 201 1.20 -6.06 -37.04
CA ALA A 201 0.52 -6.68 -38.17
C ALA A 201 0.36 -5.73 -39.37
N GLY A 202 0.08 -4.44 -39.12
CA GLY A 202 -0.09 -3.44 -40.18
C GLY A 202 1.20 -2.79 -40.69
N ARG A 203 2.33 -3.00 -40.01
CA ARG A 203 3.62 -2.45 -40.45
C ARG A 203 4.30 -3.50 -41.31
N PRO A 204 4.42 -3.34 -42.64
CA PRO A 204 5.26 -4.22 -43.43
C PRO A 204 6.64 -4.18 -42.77
N VAL A 205 7.18 -5.35 -42.42
CA VAL A 205 8.55 -5.48 -41.95
C VAL A 205 9.42 -5.06 -43.13
N ARG A 206 9.65 -3.76 -43.26
CA ARG A 206 10.75 -3.26 -44.07
C ARG A 206 11.96 -3.91 -43.43
N PRO A 207 12.76 -4.70 -44.17
CA PRO A 207 14.03 -5.17 -43.64
C PRO A 207 14.77 -3.91 -43.21
N SER A 208 14.79 -3.64 -41.91
CA SER A 208 15.50 -2.48 -41.43
C SER A 208 16.94 -2.86 -41.64
N ASP A 209 17.56 -2.22 -42.62
CA ASP A 209 19.00 -2.14 -42.72
C ASP A 209 19.44 -1.29 -41.51
N THR A 210 19.31 -1.86 -40.31
CA THR A 210 19.48 -1.17 -39.02
C THR A 210 20.93 -0.77 -38.81
N PHE A 211 21.84 -1.30 -39.64
CA PHE A 211 23.23 -0.94 -39.65
C PHE A 211 23.49 0.17 -40.68
N LYS A 212 23.37 1.42 -40.24
CA LYS A 212 23.67 2.61 -41.08
C LYS A 212 25.11 2.65 -41.61
N MET A 213 26.00 1.80 -41.09
CA MET A 213 27.41 1.80 -41.47
C MET A 213 27.74 0.70 -42.49
N LYS A 214 27.80 1.08 -43.77
CA LYS A 214 28.19 0.18 -44.88
C LYS A 214 29.52 -0.53 -44.67
N ARG A 215 30.46 0.08 -43.91
CA ARG A 215 31.78 -0.50 -43.61
C ARG A 215 31.71 -1.81 -42.81
N PHE A 216 30.62 -2.08 -42.11
CA PHE A 216 30.49 -3.27 -41.26
C PHE A 216 29.55 -4.34 -41.82
N ALA A 217 29.00 -4.15 -43.03
CA ALA A 217 28.12 -5.13 -43.67
C ALA A 217 28.80 -6.49 -43.90
N GLY A 218 30.13 -6.52 -44.02
CA GLY A 218 30.92 -7.75 -44.15
C GLY A 218 31.42 -8.36 -42.84
N VAL A 219 31.18 -7.72 -41.68
CA VAL A 219 31.67 -8.22 -40.40
C VAL A 219 30.65 -9.20 -39.82
N LYS A 220 30.96 -10.50 -39.94
CA LYS A 220 30.15 -11.57 -39.33
C LYS A 220 30.06 -11.34 -37.83
N SER A 221 28.85 -11.27 -37.28
CA SER A 221 28.65 -11.19 -35.83
C SER A 221 29.21 -12.47 -35.20
N LYS A 222 30.15 -12.33 -34.26
CA LYS A 222 30.64 -13.45 -33.43
C LYS A 222 29.63 -13.89 -32.36
N LEU A 223 28.52 -13.16 -32.22
CA LEU A 223 27.40 -13.56 -31.38
C LEU A 223 26.57 -14.57 -32.16
N THR A 224 26.70 -15.84 -31.81
CA THR A 224 25.66 -16.84 -32.07
C THR A 224 24.40 -16.33 -31.39
N ALA A 225 23.34 -16.07 -32.14
CA ALA A 225 22.05 -15.68 -31.58
C ALA A 225 21.45 -16.89 -30.84
N SER A 226 21.90 -17.15 -29.62
CA SER A 226 21.36 -18.21 -28.74
C SER A 226 20.02 -17.80 -28.11
N HIS A 227 19.22 -17.00 -28.83
CA HIS A 227 17.88 -16.62 -28.40
C HIS A 227 16.85 -16.83 -29.52
N GLU A 228 17.05 -17.89 -30.32
CA GLU A 228 15.92 -18.72 -30.71
C GLU A 228 15.48 -19.48 -29.45
N GLY A 229 14.52 -18.91 -28.72
CA GLY A 229 13.74 -19.73 -27.81
C GLY A 229 13.02 -20.83 -28.60
N ALA A 230 13.06 -22.04 -28.06
CA ALA A 230 12.33 -23.26 -28.45
C ALA A 230 12.99 -24.12 -29.55
N PRO A 231 13.96 -24.97 -29.16
CA PRO A 231 13.61 -26.39 -29.06
C PRO A 231 13.86 -27.06 -27.70
N GLU A 232 14.59 -26.42 -26.77
CA GLU A 232 14.95 -27.05 -25.49
C GLU A 232 13.75 -27.20 -24.53
N ALA A 233 12.86 -26.21 -24.48
CA ALA A 233 11.62 -26.33 -23.70
C ALA A 233 10.62 -27.36 -24.28
N ALA A 234 10.71 -27.69 -25.56
CA ALA A 234 9.91 -28.76 -26.17
C ALA A 234 10.52 -30.15 -25.89
N ALA A 235 11.85 -30.24 -25.79
CA ALA A 235 12.55 -31.45 -25.36
C ALA A 235 12.30 -31.75 -23.87
N GLU A 236 12.38 -30.74 -22.99
CA GLU A 236 12.07 -30.89 -21.56
C GLU A 236 10.58 -31.23 -21.33
N ALA A 237 9.65 -30.65 -22.11
CA ALA A 237 8.25 -31.00 -22.02
C ALA A 237 7.96 -32.43 -22.52
N ALA A 238 8.69 -32.91 -23.53
CA ALA A 238 8.59 -34.29 -24.00
C ALA A 238 9.18 -35.29 -22.99
N GLU A 239 10.30 -34.94 -22.34
CA GLU A 239 10.91 -35.75 -21.29
C GLU A 239 10.01 -35.82 -20.04
N GLN A 240 9.42 -34.71 -19.63
CA GLN A 240 8.46 -34.69 -18.52
C GLN A 240 7.17 -35.47 -18.85
N ALA A 241 6.69 -35.44 -20.09
CA ALA A 241 5.56 -36.25 -20.52
C ALA A 241 5.89 -37.76 -20.53
N ALA A 242 7.12 -38.13 -20.90
CA ALA A 242 7.57 -39.53 -20.85
C ALA A 242 7.70 -40.04 -19.40
N ILE A 243 8.23 -39.22 -18.48
CA ILE A 243 8.33 -39.56 -17.05
C ILE A 243 6.93 -39.69 -16.42
N ALA A 244 5.97 -38.85 -16.81
CA ALA A 244 4.59 -38.96 -16.33
C ALA A 244 3.90 -40.25 -16.83
N GLN A 245 4.17 -40.66 -18.07
CA GLN A 245 3.62 -41.91 -18.62
C GLN A 245 4.23 -43.16 -17.97
N THR A 246 5.52 -43.15 -17.64
CA THR A 246 6.15 -44.28 -16.92
C THR A 246 5.70 -44.36 -15.47
N ALA A 247 5.47 -43.24 -14.80
CA ALA A 247 4.91 -43.21 -13.45
C ALA A 247 3.47 -43.76 -13.41
N ALA A 248 2.62 -43.37 -14.37
CA ALA A 248 1.25 -43.87 -14.47
C ALA A 248 1.20 -45.39 -14.79
N ALA A 249 2.14 -45.89 -15.60
CA ALA A 249 2.25 -47.33 -15.87
C ALA A 249 2.68 -48.12 -14.63
N ALA A 250 3.63 -47.60 -13.84
CA ALA A 250 4.07 -48.24 -12.59
C ALA A 250 2.96 -48.27 -11.52
N GLU A 251 2.13 -47.22 -11.44
CA GLU A 251 1.00 -47.18 -10.51
C GLU A 251 -0.11 -48.16 -10.91
N ALA A 252 -0.34 -48.36 -12.21
CA ALA A 252 -1.27 -49.37 -12.70
C ALA A 252 -0.79 -50.81 -12.46
N GLU A 253 0.52 -51.07 -12.59
CA GLU A 253 1.12 -52.38 -12.29
C GLU A 253 1.06 -52.69 -10.79
N ALA A 254 1.31 -51.70 -9.92
CA ALA A 254 1.16 -51.86 -8.47
C ALA A 254 -0.28 -52.13 -8.06
N ALA A 255 -1.26 -51.48 -8.71
CA ALA A 255 -2.68 -51.74 -8.47
C ALA A 255 -3.11 -53.15 -8.92
N ALA A 256 -2.57 -53.66 -10.03
CA ALA A 256 -2.83 -55.02 -10.49
C ALA A 256 -2.23 -56.07 -9.54
N ALA A 257 -1.00 -55.85 -9.05
CA ALA A 257 -0.36 -56.75 -8.08
C ALA A 257 -1.09 -56.79 -6.73
N ALA A 258 -1.65 -55.65 -6.29
CA ALA A 258 -2.50 -55.61 -5.09
C ALA A 258 -3.80 -56.40 -5.28
N ALA A 259 -4.43 -56.33 -6.45
CA ALA A 259 -5.65 -57.10 -6.75
C ALA A 259 -5.39 -58.62 -6.84
N GLU A 260 -4.21 -59.03 -7.33
CA GLU A 260 -3.84 -60.45 -7.41
C GLU A 260 -3.48 -61.03 -6.04
N ALA A 261 -2.89 -60.23 -5.14
CA ALA A 261 -2.66 -60.62 -3.74
C ALA A 261 -3.97 -60.80 -2.96
N GLU A 262 -4.98 -59.96 -3.22
CA GLU A 262 -6.30 -60.06 -2.56
C GLU A 262 -7.11 -61.27 -3.07
N ALA A 263 -6.88 -61.73 -4.31
CA ALA A 263 -7.49 -62.94 -4.84
C ALA A 263 -6.88 -64.24 -4.28
N ALA A 264 -5.62 -64.22 -3.83
CA ALA A 264 -4.92 -65.38 -3.27
C ALA A 264 -5.24 -65.66 -1.78
N GLU A 265 -5.81 -64.69 -1.04
CA GLU A 265 -6.28 -64.88 0.33
C GLU A 265 -7.76 -65.35 0.41
N GLY A 266 -8.42 -65.55 -0.73
CA GLY A 266 -9.84 -65.90 -0.83
C GLY A 266 -10.17 -67.38 -1.12
N GLU A 267 -9.18 -68.28 -1.18
CA GLU A 267 -9.35 -69.75 -1.33
C GLU A 267 -8.97 -70.49 -0.04
#